data_AF-A0A537SJI5-F1
#
_entry.id   AF-A0A537SJI5-F1
#
_cell.length_a   1.000
_cell.length_b   1.000
_cell.length_c   1.000
_cell.angle_alpha   90.00
_cell.angle_beta   90.00
_cell.angle_gamma   90.00
#
_symmetry.space_group_name_H-M   'P 1'
#
loop_
_entity.id
_entity.type
_entity.pdbx_description
1 polymer ?
#
loop_
_entity_poly.entity_id
_entity_poly.type
_entity_poly.pdbx_seq_one_letter_code
_entity_poly.pdbx_strand_id
1 'polypeptide(L)'
;PNGSPYAREKSDLRLSIVVARVTESGLPLVYLNQVGGQDELVFDGASFALNADLSVAAQLPAFEESITTLRWSKTDSGWRCNGPIAPVLDGDKGDYAACVLGLRDYVGKNGFPAVLLGVSGGIDSALCAAIAVDALGAERVR
;
A
#
# COMPACT_ATOMS: atom_id res chain seq x y z
N PRO A 1 -14.63 2.83 -1.65
CA PRO A 1 -13.44 3.65 -1.99
C PRO A 1 -12.90 4.25 -0.70
N ASN A 2 -11.58 4.27 -0.52
CA ASN A 2 -10.92 4.66 0.72
C ASN A 2 -9.68 5.52 0.44
N GLY A 3 -9.41 6.47 1.34
CA GLY A 3 -8.12 7.14 1.51
C GLY A 3 -7.60 6.82 2.90
N SER A 4 -7.21 5.56 3.13
CA SER A 4 -6.75 5.07 4.43
C SER A 4 -5.22 5.17 4.46
N PRO A 5 -4.63 6.11 5.22
CA PRO A 5 -3.18 6.25 5.27
C PRO A 5 -2.55 5.03 5.93
N TYR A 6 -1.31 4.71 5.55
CA TYR A 6 -0.48 3.68 6.14
C TYR A 6 -0.20 3.99 7.62
N ALA A 7 -0.18 2.94 8.42
CA ALA A 7 0.48 2.88 9.71
C ALA A 7 0.85 1.42 9.95
N ARG A 8 1.88 1.18 10.77
CA ARG A 8 2.24 -0.17 11.20
C ARG A 8 0.99 -0.87 11.77
N GLU A 9 0.81 -2.15 11.43
CA GLU A 9 -0.35 -3.00 11.83
C GLU A 9 -1.73 -2.59 11.27
N LYS A 10 -1.82 -1.53 10.46
CA LYS A 10 -3.13 -1.05 9.96
C LYS A 10 -3.80 -2.00 8.97
N SER A 11 -3.05 -2.89 8.34
CA SER A 11 -3.58 -3.94 7.45
C SER A 11 -4.55 -4.87 8.19
N ASP A 12 -4.20 -5.30 9.40
CA ASP A 12 -5.05 -6.19 10.21
C ASP A 12 -6.32 -5.47 10.68
N LEU A 13 -6.19 -4.19 11.04
CA LEU A 13 -7.34 -3.36 11.37
C LEU A 13 -8.30 -3.23 10.19
N ARG A 14 -7.80 -3.00 8.97
CA ARG A 14 -8.66 -2.92 7.77
C ARG A 14 -9.33 -4.26 7.50
N LEU A 15 -8.59 -5.37 7.60
CA LEU A 15 -9.14 -6.70 7.38
C LEU A 15 -10.24 -7.04 8.39
N SER A 16 -10.01 -6.78 9.68
CA SER A 16 -11.01 -7.04 10.73
C SER A 16 -12.31 -6.26 10.52
N ILE A 17 -12.23 -4.99 10.11
CA ILE A 17 -13.41 -4.17 9.79
C ILE A 17 -14.17 -4.77 8.60
N VAL A 18 -13.46 -5.19 7.55
CA VAL A 18 -14.09 -5.80 6.36
C VAL A 18 -14.71 -7.15 6.68
N VAL A 19 -14.04 -8.00 7.46
CA VAL A 19 -14.57 -9.28 7.95
C VAL A 19 -15.89 -9.08 8.70
N ALA A 20 -15.95 -8.08 9.60
CA ALA A 20 -17.18 -7.76 10.32
C ALA A 20 -18.33 -7.41 9.36
N ARG A 21 -18.07 -6.58 8.34
CA ARG A 21 -19.09 -6.18 7.35
C ARG A 21 -19.54 -7.32 6.44
N VAL A 22 -18.63 -8.19 6.02
CA VAL A 22 -18.98 -9.39 5.24
C VAL A 22 -19.81 -10.34 6.09
N THR A 23 -19.45 -10.54 7.35
CA THR A 23 -20.20 -11.39 8.30
C THR A 23 -21.61 -10.86 8.53
N GLU A 24 -21.79 -9.55 8.73
CA GLU A 24 -23.10 -8.93 8.96
C GLU A 24 -24.00 -8.96 7.71
N SER A 25 -23.43 -8.79 6.52
CA SER A 25 -24.20 -8.67 5.28
C SER A 25 -24.40 -10.00 4.55
N GLY A 26 -23.53 -10.99 4.77
CA GLY A 26 -23.45 -12.21 3.96
C GLY A 26 -23.04 -11.94 2.51
N LEU A 27 -22.49 -10.77 2.20
CA LEU A 27 -22.12 -10.36 0.84
C LEU A 27 -20.60 -10.20 0.70
N PRO A 28 -20.02 -10.53 -0.47
CA PRO A 28 -18.62 -10.22 -0.72
C PRO A 28 -18.37 -8.72 -0.71
N LEU A 29 -17.13 -8.32 -0.39
CA LEU A 29 -16.76 -6.91 -0.26
C LEU A 29 -15.42 -6.64 -0.96
N VAL A 30 -15.37 -5.52 -1.69
CA VAL A 30 -14.13 -4.98 -2.27
C VAL A 30 -13.69 -3.75 -1.48
N TYR A 31 -12.52 -3.83 -0.86
CA TYR A 31 -11.84 -2.72 -0.21
C TYR A 31 -10.84 -2.09 -1.19
N LEU A 32 -11.24 -0.98 -1.80
CA LEU A 32 -10.38 -0.19 -2.69
C LEU A 32 -9.77 0.98 -1.93
N ASN A 33 -8.45 1.13 -1.95
CA ASN A 33 -7.70 2.17 -1.25
C ASN A 33 -6.77 2.94 -2.18
N GLN A 34 -6.56 4.22 -1.87
CA GLN A 34 -5.57 5.08 -2.53
C GLN A 34 -4.14 4.57 -2.30
N VAL A 35 -3.23 4.88 -3.22
CA VAL A 35 -1.77 4.69 -3.09
C VAL A 35 -1.03 6.00 -3.40
N GLY A 36 0.11 6.23 -2.74
CA GLY A 36 0.98 7.39 -2.95
C GLY A 36 1.22 8.22 -1.68
N GLY A 37 2.28 9.03 -1.69
CA GLY A 37 2.58 10.02 -0.65
C GLY A 37 1.86 11.36 -0.88
N GLN A 38 1.34 11.97 0.18
CA GLN A 38 0.80 13.33 0.19
C GLN A 38 1.22 14.01 1.49
N ASP A 39 2.12 14.98 1.37
CA ASP A 39 2.74 15.66 2.51
C ASP A 39 3.26 14.65 3.55
N GLU A 40 2.76 14.68 4.79
CA GLU A 40 3.18 13.76 5.86
C GLU A 40 2.55 12.36 5.76
N LEU A 41 1.52 12.17 4.94
CA LEU A 41 0.79 10.92 4.84
C LEU A 41 1.28 10.07 3.66
N VAL A 42 1.33 8.76 3.87
CA VAL A 42 1.54 7.79 2.79
C VAL A 42 0.32 6.88 2.74
N PHE A 43 -0.24 6.68 1.56
CA PHE A 43 -1.27 5.69 1.30
C PHE A 43 -0.61 4.48 0.65
N ASP A 44 -0.78 3.31 1.24
CA ASP A 44 -0.13 2.07 0.83
C ASP A 44 -0.90 1.30 -0.24
N GLY A 45 -2.11 1.74 -0.61
CA GLY A 45 -2.96 0.93 -1.47
C GLY A 45 -3.34 -0.36 -0.76
N ALA A 46 -2.70 -1.47 -1.15
CA ALA A 46 -2.95 -2.81 -0.59
C ALA A 46 -4.44 -3.20 -0.65
N SER A 47 -5.12 -2.75 -1.71
CA SER A 47 -6.54 -3.02 -1.92
C SER A 47 -6.80 -4.53 -1.95
N PHE A 48 -7.92 -4.97 -1.39
CA PHE A 48 -8.25 -6.38 -1.28
C PHE A 48 -9.74 -6.63 -1.44
N ALA A 49 -10.12 -7.88 -1.66
CA ALA A 49 -11.50 -8.30 -1.73
C ALA A 49 -11.71 -9.60 -0.95
N LEU A 50 -12.83 -9.71 -0.25
CA LEU A 50 -13.29 -10.94 0.39
C LEU A 50 -14.52 -11.48 -0.32
N ASN A 51 -14.59 -12.81 -0.45
CA ASN A 51 -15.82 -13.51 -0.79
C ASN A 51 -16.77 -13.54 0.43
N ALA A 52 -18.04 -13.89 0.20
CA ALA A 52 -19.03 -14.03 1.28
C ALA A 52 -18.66 -15.10 2.33
N ASP A 53 -17.84 -16.09 1.95
CA ASP A 53 -17.30 -17.13 2.84
C ASP A 53 -16.02 -16.69 3.59
N LEU A 54 -15.71 -15.39 3.57
CA LEU A 54 -14.50 -14.76 4.14
C LEU A 54 -13.17 -15.20 3.50
N SER A 55 -13.18 -16.02 2.45
CA SER A 55 -11.97 -16.29 1.69
C SER A 55 -11.49 -15.04 0.96
N VAL A 56 -10.17 -14.82 0.92
CA VAL A 56 -9.58 -13.70 0.18
C VAL A 56 -9.77 -13.95 -1.32
N ALA A 57 -10.54 -13.08 -1.96
CA ALA A 57 -10.81 -13.12 -3.39
C ALA A 57 -9.69 -12.46 -4.19
N ALA A 58 -9.08 -11.40 -3.67
CA ALA A 58 -7.94 -10.71 -4.27
C ALA A 58 -7.15 -9.91 -3.22
N GLN A 59 -5.84 -9.75 -3.43
CA GLN A 59 -4.94 -8.88 -2.68
C GLN A 59 -4.00 -8.20 -3.69
N LEU A 60 -4.05 -6.87 -3.76
CA LEU A 60 -3.18 -6.06 -4.61
C LEU A 60 -1.90 -5.67 -3.88
N PRO A 61 -0.81 -5.37 -4.63
CA PRO A 61 0.45 -4.97 -4.02
C PRO A 61 0.31 -3.71 -3.16
N ALA A 62 1.13 -3.62 -2.13
CA ALA A 62 1.27 -2.44 -1.31
C ALA A 62 2.31 -1.50 -1.94
N PHE A 63 2.12 -0.18 -1.77
CA PHE A 63 3.03 0.88 -2.21
C PHE A 63 3.27 0.95 -3.72
N GLU A 64 2.42 0.31 -4.52
CA GLU A 64 2.49 0.29 -5.98
C GLU A 64 1.14 0.69 -6.59
N GLU A 65 1.18 1.51 -7.65
CA GLU A 65 0.00 1.73 -8.48
C GLU A 65 -0.34 0.46 -9.25
N SER A 66 -1.61 0.05 -9.18
CA SER A 66 -2.06 -1.19 -9.80
C SER A 66 -3.48 -1.06 -10.31
N ILE A 67 -3.71 -1.61 -11.50
CA ILE A 67 -5.04 -1.75 -12.10
C ILE A 67 -5.30 -3.24 -12.27
N THR A 68 -6.41 -3.71 -11.69
CA THR A 68 -6.86 -5.10 -11.84
C THR A 68 -8.32 -5.14 -12.26
N THR A 69 -8.69 -6.18 -12.99
CA THR A 69 -10.10 -6.47 -13.31
C THR A 69 -10.52 -7.76 -12.60
N LEU A 70 -11.42 -7.65 -11.64
CA LEU A 70 -12.00 -8.80 -10.95
C LEU A 70 -13.24 -9.28 -11.70
N ARG A 71 -13.24 -10.54 -12.13
CA ARG A 71 -14.41 -11.18 -12.74
C ARG A 71 -15.22 -11.89 -11.67
N TRP A 72 -16.46 -11.43 -11.49
CA TRP A 72 -17.40 -12.02 -10.55
C TRP A 72 -18.39 -12.93 -11.28
N SER A 73 -18.62 -14.11 -10.72
CA SER A 73 -19.64 -15.05 -11.18
C SER A 73 -20.66 -15.27 -10.08
N LYS A 74 -21.95 -15.29 -10.45
CA LYS A 74 -23.02 -15.65 -9.53
C LYS A 74 -23.18 -17.18 -9.52
N THR A 75 -23.03 -17.79 -8.35
CA THR A 75 -23.25 -19.21 -8.06
C THR A 75 -24.51 -19.36 -7.20
N ASP A 76 -24.89 -20.61 -6.90
CA ASP A 76 -25.99 -20.92 -5.98
C ASP A 76 -25.74 -20.41 -4.55
N SER A 77 -24.47 -20.26 -4.18
CA SER A 77 -24.00 -19.73 -2.90
C SER A 77 -23.74 -18.22 -2.90
N GLY A 78 -24.06 -17.51 -3.99
CA GLY A 78 -23.90 -16.06 -4.10
C GLY A 78 -22.82 -15.63 -5.10
N TRP A 79 -22.29 -14.41 -4.95
CA TRP A 79 -21.25 -13.90 -5.83
C TRP A 79 -19.87 -14.38 -5.38
N ARG A 80 -19.06 -14.86 -6.33
CA ARG A 80 -17.69 -15.33 -6.07
C ARG A 80 -16.70 -14.75 -7.08
N CYS A 81 -15.48 -14.51 -6.63
CA CYS A 81 -14.35 -14.12 -7.45
C CYS A 81 -13.08 -14.85 -7.01
N ASN A 82 -12.13 -15.00 -7.94
CA ASN A 82 -10.77 -15.41 -7.68
C ASN A 82 -9.84 -14.52 -8.52
N GLY A 83 -8.96 -13.78 -7.85
CA GLY A 83 -8.06 -12.79 -8.42
C GLY A 83 -6.63 -12.97 -7.93
N PRO A 84 -5.72 -12.05 -8.26
CA PRO A 84 -4.34 -12.12 -7.82
C PRO A 84 -4.23 -11.96 -6.30
N ILE A 85 -3.26 -12.65 -5.71
CA ILE A 85 -2.93 -12.57 -4.28
C ILE A 85 -1.47 -12.16 -4.15
N ALA A 86 -1.23 -10.86 -3.98
CA ALA A 86 0.09 -10.33 -3.68
C ALA A 86 0.49 -10.63 -2.22
N PRO A 87 1.79 -10.77 -1.91
CA PRO A 87 2.25 -10.88 -0.54
C PRO A 87 1.96 -9.59 0.22
N VAL A 88 1.60 -9.72 1.50
CA VAL A 88 1.46 -8.58 2.40
C VAL A 88 2.86 -8.08 2.76
N LEU A 89 3.04 -6.76 2.72
CA LEU A 89 4.28 -6.11 3.14
C LEU A 89 4.05 -5.48 4.52
N ASP A 90 4.77 -5.97 5.53
CA ASP A 90 4.61 -5.57 6.93
C ASP A 90 5.95 -5.26 7.61
N GLY A 91 5.86 -4.86 8.89
CA GLY A 91 7.01 -4.55 9.73
C GLY A 91 7.97 -3.54 9.10
N ASP A 92 9.26 -3.79 9.24
CA ASP A 92 10.31 -2.89 8.76
C ASP A 92 10.32 -2.74 7.23
N LYS A 93 9.86 -3.75 6.48
CA LYS A 93 9.74 -3.66 5.02
C LYS A 93 8.63 -2.70 4.61
N GLY A 94 7.48 -2.76 5.30
CA GLY A 94 6.38 -1.82 5.08
C GLY A 94 6.79 -0.39 5.42
N ASP A 95 7.48 -0.20 6.55
CA ASP A 95 7.94 1.13 6.98
C ASP A 95 8.98 1.72 6.02
N TYR A 96 9.93 0.91 5.56
CA TYR A 96 10.91 1.34 4.55
C TYR A 96 10.23 1.73 3.24
N ALA A 97 9.31 0.89 2.74
CA ALA A 97 8.56 1.17 1.52
C ALA A 97 7.71 2.45 1.63
N ALA A 98 7.10 2.69 2.80
CA ALA A 98 6.38 3.93 3.06
C ALA A 98 7.30 5.16 2.97
N CYS A 99 8.48 5.12 3.60
CA CYS A 99 9.46 6.20 3.51
C CYS A 99 9.93 6.45 2.07
N VAL A 100 10.23 5.39 1.32
CA VAL A 100 10.66 5.48 -0.08
C VAL A 100 9.57 6.10 -0.96
N LEU A 101 8.33 5.62 -0.85
CA LEU A 101 7.20 6.15 -1.63
C LEU A 101 6.89 7.60 -1.24
N GLY A 102 6.88 7.90 0.06
CA GLY A 102 6.65 9.25 0.58
C GLY A 102 7.68 10.25 0.04
N LEU A 103 8.96 9.93 0.11
CA LEU A 103 10.03 10.79 -0.42
C LEU A 103 9.95 10.95 -1.94
N ARG A 104 9.75 9.84 -2.67
CA ARG A 104 9.62 9.85 -4.13
C ARG A 104 8.49 10.77 -4.57
N ASP A 105 7.32 10.63 -3.96
CA ASP A 105 6.14 11.41 -4.31
C ASP A 105 6.27 12.86 -3.89
N TYR A 106 6.85 13.15 -2.72
CA TYR A 106 7.07 14.53 -2.29
C TYR A 106 7.97 15.29 -3.27
N VAL A 107 9.11 14.69 -3.64
CA VAL A 107 10.06 15.30 -4.59
C VAL A 107 9.46 15.40 -5.99
N GLY A 108 8.84 14.32 -6.48
CA GLY A 108 8.26 14.24 -7.81
C GLY A 108 7.08 15.20 -8.01
N LYS A 109 6.12 15.23 -7.08
CA LYS A 109 4.91 16.05 -7.20
C LYS A 109 5.18 17.54 -7.05
N ASN A 110 6.22 17.92 -6.31
CA ASN A 110 6.66 19.31 -6.20
C ASN A 110 7.66 19.74 -7.28
N GLY A 111 8.05 18.84 -8.20
CA GLY A 111 8.94 19.18 -9.32
C GLY A 111 10.40 19.44 -8.92
N PHE A 112 10.85 18.93 -7.77
CA PHE A 112 12.23 19.10 -7.33
C PHE A 112 13.19 18.20 -8.15
N PRO A 113 14.30 18.74 -8.67
CA PRO A 113 15.20 17.99 -9.54
C PRO A 113 16.05 16.96 -8.77
N ALA A 114 16.36 17.20 -7.50
CA ALA A 114 17.25 16.39 -6.67
C ALA A 114 17.07 16.73 -5.18
N VAL A 115 17.72 15.95 -4.31
CA VAL A 115 17.86 16.23 -2.88
C VAL A 115 19.33 16.44 -2.50
N LEU A 116 19.58 17.26 -1.48
CA LEU A 116 20.89 17.45 -0.85
C LEU A 116 20.86 16.82 0.54
N LEU A 117 21.84 15.97 0.86
CA LEU A 117 21.90 15.23 2.11
C LEU A 117 23.24 15.45 2.82
N GLY A 118 23.19 15.99 4.04
CA GLY A 118 24.35 16.03 4.91
C GLY A 118 24.67 14.65 5.48
N VAL A 119 25.85 14.10 5.16
CA VAL A 119 26.29 12.78 5.66
C VAL A 119 27.25 12.98 6.84
N SER A 120 26.84 12.52 8.03
CA SER A 120 27.65 12.59 9.24
C SER A 120 28.57 11.39 9.44
N GLY A 121 28.29 10.29 8.71
CA GLY A 121 28.89 8.97 8.93
C GLY A 121 28.16 8.12 9.97
N GLY A 122 27.10 8.65 10.60
CA GLY A 122 26.22 7.92 11.51
C GLY A 122 25.11 7.15 10.79
N ILE A 123 24.50 6.19 11.50
CA ILE A 123 23.48 5.29 10.97
C ILE A 123 22.26 6.00 10.39
N ASP A 124 21.82 7.10 11.01
CA ASP A 124 20.63 7.85 10.55
C ASP A 124 20.86 8.46 9.16
N SER A 125 22.02 9.11 8.97
CA SER A 125 22.38 9.68 7.67
C SER A 125 22.58 8.63 6.59
N ALA A 126 23.06 7.44 6.97
CA ALA A 126 23.21 6.31 6.05
C ALA A 126 21.84 5.75 5.63
N LEU A 127 20.88 5.62 6.56
CA LEU A 127 19.52 5.18 6.25
C LEU A 127 18.79 6.20 5.36
N CYS A 128 18.89 7.49 5.66
CA CYS A 128 18.35 8.55 4.82
C CYS A 128 18.95 8.52 3.40
N ALA A 129 20.25 8.25 3.27
CA ALA A 129 20.91 8.11 1.97
C ALA A 129 20.35 6.90 1.19
N ALA A 130 20.19 5.75 1.84
CA ALA A 130 19.62 4.55 1.21
C ALA A 130 18.18 4.81 0.70
N ILE A 131 17.32 5.40 1.54
CA ILE A 131 15.95 5.76 1.18
C ILE A 131 15.94 6.75 0.01
N ALA A 132 16.81 7.77 0.01
CA ALA A 132 16.89 8.76 -1.04
C ALA A 132 17.30 8.16 -2.39
N VAL A 133 18.27 7.25 -2.38
CA VAL A 133 18.72 6.55 -3.59
C VAL A 133 17.61 5.64 -4.14
N ASP A 134 16.94 4.87 -3.28
CA ASP A 134 15.84 3.98 -3.70
C ASP A 134 14.60 4.76 -4.18
N ALA A 135 14.37 5.94 -3.61
CA ALA A 135 13.26 6.81 -4.00
C ALA A 135 13.52 7.50 -5.35
N LEU A 136 14.74 8.01 -5.57
CA LEU A 136 15.01 9.03 -6.59
C LEU A 136 16.06 8.62 -7.64
N GLY A 137 16.88 7.61 -7.38
CA GLY A 137 18.09 7.30 -8.15
C GLY A 137 19.33 8.03 -7.59
N ALA A 138 20.49 7.37 -7.64
CA ALA A 138 21.74 7.89 -7.07
C ALA A 138 22.20 9.20 -7.72
N GLU A 139 21.86 9.42 -8.98
CA GLU A 139 22.17 10.64 -9.74
C GLU A 139 21.42 11.89 -9.25
N ARG A 140 20.35 11.71 -8.45
CA ARG A 140 19.52 12.77 -7.88
C ARG A 140 19.73 12.98 -6.37
N VAL A 141 20.76 12.36 -5.80
CA VAL A 141 21.16 12.52 -4.40
C VAL A 141 22.56 13.15 -4.34
N ARG A 142 22.69 14.28 -3.65
CA ARG A 142 23.94 15.08 -3.58
C ARG A 142 24.37 15.33 -2.15
#